data_AF-A0A2Z6UNM2-F1
#
_entry.id   AF-A0A2Z6UNM2-F1
#
_cell.length_a   1.000
_cell.length_b   1.000
_cell.length_c   1.000
_cell.angle_alpha   90.00
_cell.angle_beta   90.00
_cell.angle_gamma   90.00
#
_symmetry.space_group_name_H-M   'P 1'
#
loop_
_entity.id
_entity.type
_entity.pdbx_description
1 polymer ?
#
loop_
_entity_poly.entity_id
_entity_poly.type
_entity_poly.pdbx_seq_one_letter_code
_entity_poly.pdbx_strand_id
1 'polypeptide(L)'
;MISYIKQLIKGFFLTKDPLFSRRPVSDVKFGAWLLVEISANDYTILLDMLNTIRLSDSDDETKGRQIIGLRYCALAMSLRTKSGRIPLNYNEQKDLLWLGSLPFSQIDIALRAIAELSDIPWLTPDIEQTANTESNETTQPVIDKEALKANPS
;
A
#
# COMPACT_ATOMS: atom_id res chain seq x y z
N MET A 1 -12.38 -22.81 -19.08
CA MET A 1 -11.39 -23.88 -18.84
C MET A 1 -9.97 -23.54 -19.32
N ILE A 2 -9.78 -22.98 -20.53
CA ILE A 2 -8.44 -22.67 -21.09
C ILE A 2 -7.65 -21.63 -20.27
N SER A 3 -8.33 -20.66 -19.62
CA SER A 3 -7.69 -19.64 -18.77
C SER A 3 -6.97 -20.23 -17.54
N TYR A 4 -7.59 -21.22 -16.88
CA TYR A 4 -7.02 -21.87 -15.69
C TYR A 4 -5.74 -22.66 -16.01
N ILE A 5 -5.68 -23.32 -17.17
CA ILE A 5 -4.50 -24.06 -17.63
C ILE A 5 -3.34 -23.10 -17.94
N LYS A 6 -3.64 -21.95 -18.56
CA LYS A 6 -2.62 -20.92 -18.83
C LYS A 6 -2.04 -20.31 -17.55
N GLN A 7 -2.85 -20.12 -16.50
CA GLN A 7 -2.38 -19.67 -15.19
C GLN A 7 -1.48 -20.70 -14.49
N LEU A 8 -1.82 -21.99 -14.58
CA LEU A 8 -0.99 -23.07 -14.01
C LEU A 8 0.39 -23.18 -14.67
N ILE A 9 0.45 -23.05 -16.01
CA ILE A 9 1.72 -23.10 -16.76
C ILE A 9 2.60 -21.88 -16.46
N LYS A 10 2.02 -20.67 -16.42
CA LYS A 10 2.76 -19.47 -15.99
C LYS A 10 3.33 -19.67 -14.59
N GLY A 11 2.54 -20.24 -13.69
CA GLY A 11 2.95 -20.54 -12.32
C GLY A 11 4.20 -21.42 -12.19
N PHE A 12 4.59 -22.19 -13.20
CA PHE A 12 5.78 -23.06 -13.14
C PHE A 12 7.09 -22.31 -13.48
N PHE A 13 7.02 -21.29 -14.33
CA PHE A 13 8.19 -20.49 -14.78
C PHE A 13 8.45 -19.25 -13.92
N LEU A 14 7.60 -18.98 -12.93
CA LEU A 14 7.80 -17.85 -12.03
C LEU A 14 8.99 -18.10 -11.10
N THR A 15 9.82 -17.08 -10.94
CA THR A 15 10.94 -17.06 -9.99
C THR A 15 10.42 -17.39 -8.59
N LYS A 16 11.10 -18.34 -7.93
CA LYS A 16 10.79 -18.72 -6.56
C LYS A 16 11.55 -17.81 -5.61
N ASP A 17 10.85 -17.31 -4.61
CA ASP A 17 11.46 -16.59 -3.51
C ASP A 17 12.15 -17.59 -2.55
N PRO A 18 13.47 -17.48 -2.36
CA PRO A 18 14.23 -18.41 -1.53
C PRO A 18 13.91 -18.25 -0.03
N LEU A 19 13.43 -17.08 0.40
CA LEU A 19 13.18 -16.75 1.80
C LEU A 19 11.71 -16.87 2.18
N PHE A 20 10.82 -17.15 1.22
CA PHE A 20 9.36 -17.21 1.45
C PHE A 20 8.96 -18.00 2.71
N SER A 21 9.54 -19.19 2.93
CA SER A 21 9.21 -20.04 4.09
C SER A 21 9.54 -19.44 5.46
N ARG A 22 10.35 -18.37 5.50
CA ARG A 22 10.80 -17.70 6.73
C ARG A 22 10.16 -16.33 6.91
N ARG A 23 9.47 -15.82 5.90
CA ARG A 23 8.87 -14.49 5.96
C ARG A 23 7.47 -14.56 6.58
N PRO A 24 7.11 -13.62 7.45
CA PRO A 24 5.73 -13.40 7.88
C PRO A 24 4.79 -13.25 6.68
N VAL A 25 3.60 -13.83 6.81
CA VAL A 25 2.53 -13.78 5.80
C VAL A 25 1.32 -13.15 6.46
N SER A 26 0.68 -12.21 5.79
CA SER A 26 -0.56 -11.60 6.27
C SER A 26 -1.75 -12.55 6.15
N ASP A 27 -2.70 -12.44 7.07
CA ASP A 27 -4.01 -13.10 6.97
C ASP A 27 -4.89 -12.50 5.85
N VAL A 28 -4.57 -11.28 5.41
CA VAL A 28 -5.23 -10.61 4.29
C VAL A 28 -4.81 -11.28 2.98
N LYS A 29 -5.81 -11.65 2.17
CA LYS A 29 -5.59 -12.24 0.84
C LYS A 29 -5.78 -11.20 -0.25
N PHE A 30 -4.90 -11.25 -1.24
CA PHE A 30 -5.04 -10.47 -2.47
C PHE A 30 -5.44 -11.40 -3.61
N GLY A 31 -6.74 -11.61 -3.77
CA GLY A 31 -7.28 -12.63 -4.67
C GLY A 31 -6.81 -14.03 -4.28
N ALA A 32 -6.06 -14.69 -5.17
CA ALA A 32 -5.50 -16.02 -4.94
C ALA A 32 -4.07 -15.99 -4.36
N TRP A 33 -3.51 -14.81 -4.14
CA TRP A 33 -2.12 -14.60 -3.70
C TRP A 33 -2.05 -14.20 -2.23
N LEU A 34 -0.88 -14.46 -1.67
CA LEU A 34 -0.51 -14.14 -0.30
C LEU A 34 0.27 -12.82 -0.30
N LEU A 35 0.06 -12.02 0.75
CA LEU A 35 0.87 -10.85 1.05
C LEU A 35 1.93 -11.25 2.07
N VAL A 36 3.18 -10.95 1.76
CA VAL A 36 4.36 -11.37 2.52
C VAL A 36 5.19 -10.15 2.86
N GLU A 37 5.89 -10.19 3.99
CA GLU A 37 6.80 -9.11 4.43
C GLU A 37 7.76 -8.70 3.31
N ILE A 38 7.95 -7.39 3.11
CA ILE A 38 8.94 -6.85 2.19
C ILE A 38 10.34 -7.26 2.66
N SER A 39 11.15 -7.84 1.76
CA SER A 39 12.50 -8.24 2.13
C SER A 39 13.40 -7.02 2.35
N ALA A 40 14.47 -7.16 3.13
CA ALA A 40 15.42 -6.07 3.34
C ALA A 40 15.98 -5.48 2.03
N ASN A 41 16.19 -6.33 1.00
CA ASN A 41 16.65 -5.88 -0.32
C ASN A 41 15.55 -5.12 -1.09
N ASP A 42 14.31 -5.58 -1.02
CA ASP A 42 13.19 -4.88 -1.66
C ASP A 42 12.93 -3.53 -0.95
N TYR A 43 13.10 -3.49 0.36
CA TYR A 43 12.97 -2.28 1.16
C TYR A 43 13.99 -1.20 0.77
N THR A 44 15.27 -1.56 0.59
CA THR A 44 16.29 -0.60 0.15
C THR A 44 15.99 -0.04 -1.24
N ILE A 45 15.50 -0.88 -2.16
CA ILE A 45 15.06 -0.45 -3.49
C ILE A 45 13.89 0.55 -3.37
N LEU A 46 12.87 0.24 -2.56
CA LEU A 46 11.72 1.12 -2.37
C LEU A 46 12.12 2.47 -1.76
N LEU A 47 13.04 2.48 -0.79
CA LEU A 47 13.55 3.72 -0.21
C LEU A 47 14.33 4.56 -1.20
N ASP A 48 15.18 3.94 -2.03
CA ASP A 48 15.94 4.64 -3.06
C ASP A 48 15.02 5.29 -4.10
N MET A 49 13.99 4.54 -4.55
CA MET A 49 12.95 5.07 -5.44
C MET A 49 12.18 6.22 -4.78
N LEU A 50 11.80 6.10 -3.50
CA LEU A 50 11.11 7.16 -2.76
C LEU A 50 11.96 8.43 -2.66
N ASN A 51 13.25 8.29 -2.35
CA ASN A 51 14.19 9.41 -2.28
C ASN A 51 14.36 10.07 -3.65
N THR A 52 14.46 9.28 -4.72
CA THR A 52 14.53 9.78 -6.09
C THR A 52 13.31 10.63 -6.44
N ILE A 53 12.11 10.18 -6.07
CA ILE A 53 10.86 10.93 -6.30
C ILE A 53 10.88 12.24 -5.50
N ARG A 54 11.25 12.18 -4.21
CA ARG A 54 11.29 13.36 -3.31
C ARG A 54 12.24 14.44 -3.81
N LEU A 55 13.43 14.04 -4.24
CA LEU A 55 14.50 14.92 -4.70
C LEU A 55 14.33 15.39 -6.15
N SER A 56 13.37 14.83 -6.89
CA SER A 56 13.10 15.29 -8.26
C SER A 56 12.55 16.71 -8.29
N ASP A 57 12.86 17.46 -9.35
CA ASP A 57 12.35 18.83 -9.58
C ASP A 57 10.91 18.84 -10.14
N SER A 58 10.22 17.71 -10.11
CA SER A 58 8.84 17.59 -10.61
C SER A 58 7.84 18.29 -9.69
N ASP A 59 6.70 18.69 -10.25
CA ASP A 59 5.58 19.23 -9.49
C ASP A 59 4.95 18.18 -8.55
N ASP A 60 4.18 18.64 -7.57
CA ASP A 60 3.58 17.78 -6.55
C ASP A 60 2.58 16.77 -7.11
N GLU A 61 1.87 17.10 -8.20
CA GLU A 61 0.92 16.19 -8.84
C GLU A 61 1.67 15.02 -9.50
N THR A 62 2.77 15.32 -10.18
CA THR A 62 3.67 14.32 -10.76
C THR A 62 4.32 13.45 -9.69
N LYS A 63 4.80 14.04 -8.59
CA LYS A 63 5.32 13.28 -7.44
C LYS A 63 4.24 12.38 -6.83
N GLY A 64 3.02 12.88 -6.67
CA GLY A 64 1.89 12.09 -6.18
C GLY A 64 1.60 10.86 -7.04
N ARG A 65 1.59 11.02 -8.37
CA ARG A 65 1.46 9.89 -9.31
C ARG A 65 2.60 8.89 -9.19
N GLN A 66 3.84 9.36 -9.05
CA GLN A 66 5.01 8.49 -8.88
C GLN A 66 4.95 7.70 -7.57
N ILE A 67 4.48 8.32 -6.47
CA ILE A 67 4.26 7.64 -5.18
C ILE A 67 3.21 6.53 -5.32
N ILE A 68 2.12 6.76 -6.07
CA ILE A 68 1.14 5.72 -6.37
C ILE A 68 1.80 4.56 -7.14
N GLY A 69 2.62 4.87 -8.14
CA GLY A 69 3.43 3.86 -8.85
C GLY A 69 4.33 3.06 -7.92
N LEU A 70 5.02 3.73 -6.99
CA LEU A 70 5.87 3.10 -5.99
C LEU A 70 5.10 2.14 -5.08
N ARG A 71 3.87 2.50 -4.69
CA ARG A 71 2.98 1.62 -3.91
C ARG A 71 2.63 0.35 -4.69
N TYR A 72 2.39 0.44 -6.00
CA TYR A 72 2.19 -0.76 -6.83
C TYR A 72 3.45 -1.62 -6.91
N CYS A 73 4.65 -1.02 -6.96
CA CYS A 73 5.90 -1.77 -6.88
C CYS A 73 6.00 -2.55 -5.56
N ALA A 74 5.73 -1.89 -4.43
CA ALA A 74 5.75 -2.54 -3.11
C ALA A 74 4.74 -3.70 -3.04
N LEU A 75 3.52 -3.50 -3.55
CA LEU A 75 2.53 -4.56 -3.65
C LEU A 75 3.04 -5.74 -4.49
N ALA A 76 3.59 -5.49 -5.69
CA ALA A 76 4.18 -6.53 -6.53
C ALA A 76 5.33 -7.30 -5.82
N MET A 77 6.20 -6.58 -5.10
CA MET A 77 7.31 -7.15 -4.33
C MET A 77 6.85 -8.03 -3.18
N SER A 78 5.71 -7.71 -2.55
CA SER A 78 5.13 -8.50 -1.45
C SER A 78 4.43 -9.78 -1.94
N LEU A 79 3.77 -9.73 -3.10
CA LEU A 79 2.88 -10.80 -3.56
C LEU A 79 3.59 -12.14 -3.78
N ARG A 80 3.03 -13.22 -3.23
CA ARG A 80 3.51 -14.59 -3.48
C ARG A 80 2.36 -15.55 -3.75
N THR A 81 2.63 -16.56 -4.55
CA THR A 81 1.75 -17.75 -4.62
C THR A 81 1.88 -18.56 -3.33
N LYS A 82 0.96 -19.50 -3.10
CA LYS A 82 1.07 -20.47 -1.99
C LYS A 82 2.37 -21.29 -1.99
N SER A 83 3.02 -21.41 -3.15
CA SER A 83 4.31 -22.11 -3.30
C SER A 83 5.53 -21.19 -3.17
N GLY A 84 5.32 -19.92 -2.84
CA GLY A 84 6.38 -18.92 -2.69
C GLY A 84 6.93 -18.38 -4.00
N ARG A 85 6.19 -18.49 -5.11
CA ARG A 85 6.62 -17.91 -6.39
C ARG A 85 6.14 -16.49 -6.54
N ILE A 86 6.91 -15.68 -7.25
CA ILE A 86 6.65 -14.26 -7.49
C ILE A 86 5.71 -14.14 -8.69
N PRO A 87 4.44 -13.73 -8.52
CA PRO A 87 3.45 -13.71 -9.59
C PRO A 87 3.54 -12.49 -10.52
N LEU A 88 4.13 -11.39 -10.04
CA LEU A 88 4.25 -10.12 -10.74
C LEU A 88 5.68 -9.60 -10.62
N ASN A 89 6.20 -9.00 -11.68
CA ASN A 89 7.49 -8.34 -11.67
C ASN A 89 7.31 -6.84 -11.44
N TYR A 90 7.90 -6.32 -10.36
CA TYR A 90 7.81 -4.89 -10.01
C TYR A 90 8.52 -3.97 -11.02
N ASN A 91 9.43 -4.50 -11.84
CA ASN A 91 10.12 -3.76 -12.90
C ASN A 91 9.33 -3.75 -14.22
N GLU A 92 8.28 -4.55 -14.34
CA GLU A 92 7.52 -4.67 -15.58
C GLU A 92 6.31 -3.73 -15.56
N GLN A 93 6.33 -2.73 -16.43
CA GLN A 93 5.25 -1.74 -16.53
C GLN A 93 3.88 -2.39 -16.74
N LYS A 94 3.81 -3.49 -17.50
CA LYS A 94 2.57 -4.24 -17.73
C LYS A 94 1.94 -4.77 -16.44
N ASP A 95 2.75 -5.27 -15.53
CA ASP A 95 2.26 -5.85 -14.27
C ASP A 95 1.81 -4.74 -13.32
N LEU A 96 2.52 -3.62 -13.28
CA LEU A 96 2.14 -2.43 -12.52
C LEU A 96 0.85 -1.79 -13.05
N LEU A 97 0.70 -1.70 -14.37
CA LEU A 97 -0.55 -1.20 -15.00
C LEU A 97 -1.73 -2.11 -14.70
N TRP A 98 -1.51 -3.44 -14.66
CA TRP A 98 -2.55 -4.37 -14.24
C TRP A 98 -2.97 -4.13 -12.79
N LEU A 99 -2.01 -3.93 -11.87
CA LEU A 99 -2.33 -3.55 -10.48
C LEU A 99 -3.10 -2.23 -10.40
N GLY A 100 -2.70 -1.23 -11.19
CA GLY A 100 -3.40 0.07 -11.27
C GLY A 100 -4.80 0.01 -11.86
N SER A 101 -5.16 -1.07 -12.56
CA SER A 101 -6.52 -1.29 -13.08
C SER A 101 -7.49 -1.87 -12.04
N LEU A 102 -6.99 -2.33 -10.89
CA LEU A 102 -7.81 -2.93 -9.85
C LEU A 102 -8.51 -1.86 -9.00
N PRO A 103 -9.66 -2.19 -8.36
CA PRO A 103 -10.34 -1.26 -7.48
C PRO A 103 -9.44 -0.80 -6.33
N PHE A 104 -9.39 0.52 -6.11
CA PHE A 104 -8.55 1.12 -5.07
C PHE A 104 -8.80 0.54 -3.68
N SER A 105 -10.05 0.20 -3.35
CA SER A 105 -10.39 -0.43 -2.05
C SER A 105 -9.67 -1.75 -1.81
N GLN A 106 -9.41 -2.54 -2.85
CA GLN A 106 -8.65 -3.79 -2.72
C GLN A 106 -7.15 -3.53 -2.56
N ILE A 107 -6.64 -2.54 -3.30
CA ILE A 107 -5.24 -2.13 -3.22
C ILE A 107 -4.94 -1.56 -1.83
N ASP A 108 -5.77 -0.67 -1.33
CA ASP A 108 -5.58 -0.01 -0.05
C ASP A 108 -5.53 -1.01 1.11
N ILE A 109 -6.47 -1.96 1.17
CA ILE A 109 -6.47 -3.04 2.17
C ILE A 109 -5.16 -3.84 2.11
N ALA A 110 -4.67 -4.15 0.91
CA ALA A 110 -3.43 -4.90 0.74
C ALA A 110 -2.20 -4.06 1.17
N LEU A 111 -2.16 -2.78 0.82
CA LEU A 111 -1.07 -1.88 1.22
C LEU A 111 -1.01 -1.69 2.73
N ARG A 112 -2.16 -1.56 3.42
CA ARG A 112 -2.20 -1.51 4.89
C ARG A 112 -1.64 -2.78 5.52
N ALA A 113 -2.04 -3.95 5.00
CA ALA A 113 -1.52 -5.21 5.48
C ALA A 113 -0.01 -5.34 5.27
N ILE A 114 0.54 -4.88 4.14
CA ILE A 114 1.98 -4.87 3.89
C ILE A 114 2.71 -3.89 4.83
N ALA A 115 2.14 -2.69 5.01
CA ALA A 115 2.69 -1.65 5.86
C ALA A 115 2.82 -2.11 7.31
N GLU A 116 1.79 -2.75 7.85
CA GLU A 116 1.80 -3.35 9.19
C GLU A 116 2.81 -4.50 9.28
N LEU A 117 2.81 -5.40 8.29
CA LEU A 117 3.66 -6.59 8.29
C LEU A 117 5.15 -6.27 8.19
N SER A 118 5.50 -5.18 7.50
CA SER A 118 6.88 -4.82 7.17
C SER A 118 7.38 -3.57 7.93
N ASP A 119 6.55 -2.99 8.80
CA ASP A 119 6.80 -1.73 9.51
C ASP A 119 7.14 -0.54 8.58
N ILE A 120 6.32 -0.35 7.54
CA ILE A 120 6.50 0.68 6.51
C ILE A 120 5.26 1.58 6.43
N PRO A 121 5.11 2.55 7.35
CA PRO A 121 3.88 3.33 7.48
C PRO A 121 3.56 4.21 6.26
N TRP A 122 4.55 4.60 5.47
CA TRP A 122 4.32 5.48 4.31
C TRP A 122 3.68 4.80 3.09
N LEU A 123 3.58 3.46 3.10
CA LEU A 123 2.92 2.71 2.03
C LEU A 123 1.41 2.95 1.99
N THR A 124 0.80 3.29 3.12
CA THR A 124 -0.62 3.59 3.18
C THR A 124 -0.88 5.03 2.74
N PRO A 125 -2.00 5.28 2.05
CA PRO A 125 -2.48 6.65 1.78
C PRO A 125 -2.82 7.38 3.08
N ASP A 126 -3.24 6.63 4.10
CA ASP A 126 -3.60 7.11 5.43
C ASP A 126 -2.38 7.10 6.36
N ILE A 127 -1.28 7.75 5.97
CA ILE A 127 -0.48 8.36 7.03
C ILE A 127 -1.43 9.39 7.62
N GLU A 128 -1.95 9.08 8.81
CA GLU A 128 -2.63 10.05 9.64
C GLU A 128 -1.86 11.38 9.57
N GLN A 129 -2.58 12.49 9.61
CA GLN A 129 -1.99 13.82 9.73
C GLN A 129 -1.26 13.99 11.07
N THR A 130 -0.37 13.09 11.47
CA THR A 130 0.44 13.16 12.68
C THR A 130 1.68 13.99 12.44
N ALA A 131 1.43 15.28 12.19
CA ALA A 131 2.24 16.41 12.69
C ALA A 131 1.52 17.76 12.55
N ASN A 132 0.19 17.81 12.56
CA ASN A 132 -0.53 19.01 13.02
C ASN A 132 -1.24 18.69 14.32
N THR A 133 -0.46 18.30 15.34
CA THR A 133 -0.80 18.71 16.71
C THR A 133 -0.39 20.18 16.86
N GLU A 134 -0.98 21.04 16.02
CA GLU A 134 -1.35 22.34 16.53
C GLU A 134 -2.45 22.04 17.55
N SER A 135 -2.16 22.43 18.78
CA SER A 135 -3.09 22.55 19.89
C SER A 135 -4.43 23.13 19.44
N ASN A 136 -5.34 22.28 18.98
CA ASN A 136 -6.75 22.59 18.99
C ASN A 136 -7.18 22.50 20.45
N GLU A 137 -6.99 23.62 21.15
CA GLU A 137 -7.85 23.98 22.27
C GLU A 137 -9.29 23.85 21.77
N THR A 138 -9.92 22.73 22.09
CA THR A 138 -11.35 22.56 21.96
C THR A 138 -12.00 23.55 22.92
N THR A 139 -12.15 24.79 22.47
CA THR A 139 -13.04 25.76 23.07
C THR A 139 -14.44 25.20 22.85
N GLN A 140 -14.91 24.39 23.78
CA GLN A 140 -16.32 24.07 23.87
C GLN A 140 -17.05 25.41 23.96
N PRO A 141 -18.07 25.70 23.12
CA PRO A 141 -18.87 26.87 23.37
C PRO A 141 -19.56 26.63 24.72
N VAL A 142 -19.25 27.48 25.70
CA VAL A 142 -20.03 27.55 26.93
C VAL A 142 -21.43 27.94 26.52
N ILE A 143 -22.33 26.95 26.45
CA ILE A 143 -23.75 27.21 26.23
C ILE A 143 -24.24 27.86 27.52
N ASP A 144 -24.35 29.19 27.48
CA ASP A 144 -24.88 29.99 28.56
C ASP A 144 -26.37 29.68 28.70
N LYS A 145 -26.73 28.92 29.74
CA LYS A 145 -28.10 28.39 29.95
C LYS A 145 -29.13 29.49 30.24
N GLU A 146 -28.70 30.73 30.45
CA GLU A 146 -29.58 31.89 30.60
C GLU A 146 -30.05 32.46 29.25
N ALA A 147 -29.26 32.35 28.18
CA ALA A 147 -29.61 32.88 26.87
C ALA A 147 -30.74 32.09 26.17
N LEU A 148 -30.89 30.79 26.49
CA LEU A 148 -31.94 29.92 25.94
C LEU A 148 -33.34 30.15 26.55
N LYS A 149 -33.48 30.91 27.64
CA LYS A 149 -34.78 31.28 28.21
C LYS A 149 -35.37 32.58 27.65
N ALA A 150 -34.61 33.33 26.86
CA ALA A 150 -35.01 34.65 26.38
C ALA A 150 -35.60 34.67 24.96
N ASN A 151 -35.71 33.52 24.27
CA ASN A 151 -36.30 33.51 22.92
C ASN A 151 -37.13 32.24 22.65
N PRO A 152 -38.44 32.24 22.94
CA PRO A 152 -39.35 31.25 22.41
C PRO A 152 -39.73 31.64 20.97
N SER A 153 -39.40 30.80 20.00
CA SER A 153 -39.97 30.82 18.65
C SER A 153 -40.28 29.39 18.22
#